data_AF-A0A5C9EMP9-F1
#
_entry.id   AF-A0A5C9EMP9-F1
#
_cell.length_a   1.000
_cell.length_b   1.000
_cell.length_c   1.000
_cell.angle_alpha   90.00
_cell.angle_beta   90.00
_cell.angle_gamma   90.00
#
_symmetry.space_group_name_H-M   'P 1'
#
loop_
_entity.id
_entity.type
_entity.pdbx_description
1 polymer ?
#
loop_
_entity_poly.entity_id
_entity_poly.type
_entity_poly.pdbx_seq_one_letter_code
_entity_poly.pdbx_strand_id
1 'polypeptide(L)' 'MDKKEKNILTIMGLLFIFSLVSGGASAILLQGLAYDILYAIHKVTSVIGSILFVVYVWIRFKED' A
#
# COMPACT_ATOMS: atom_id res chain seq x y z
N MET A 1 -3.40 -8.46 19.08
CA MET A 1 -2.82 -7.15 18.70
C MET A 1 -1.85 -6.62 19.72
N ASP A 2 -0.70 -7.28 19.73
CA ASP A 2 0.55 -6.77 20.27
C ASP A 2 1.02 -5.50 19.52
N LYS A 3 2.07 -4.87 20.02
CA LYS A 3 2.62 -3.61 19.47
C LYS A 3 3.19 -3.78 18.05
N LYS A 4 3.72 -4.96 17.71
CA LYS A 4 4.26 -5.26 16.38
C LYS A 4 3.12 -5.43 15.37
N GLU A 5 2.05 -6.14 15.70
CA GLU A 5 0.86 -6.27 14.84
C GLU A 5 0.22 -4.90 14.55
N LYS A 6 0.10 -4.04 15.56
CA LYS A 6 -0.38 -2.64 15.42
C LYS A 6 0.49 -1.81 14.47
N ASN A 7 1.81 -1.95 14.53
CA ASN A 7 2.71 -1.23 13.65
C ASN A 7 2.59 -1.70 12.20
N ILE A 8 2.46 -3.01 11.97
CA ILE A 8 2.25 -3.59 10.64
C ILE A 8 0.95 -3.03 10.02
N LEU A 9 -0.14 -3.02 10.78
CA LEU A 9 -1.42 -2.47 10.32
C LEU A 9 -1.36 -0.97 10.05
N THR A 10 -0.64 -0.21 10.86
CA THR A 10 -0.42 1.24 10.63
C THR A 10 0.33 1.49 9.33
N ILE A 11 1.42 0.75 9.07
CA ILE A 11 2.20 0.87 7.84
C ILE A 11 1.35 0.49 6.63
N MET A 12 0.59 -0.60 6.71
CA MET A 12 -0.34 -1.01 5.65
C MET A 12 -1.38 0.07 5.36
N GLY A 13 -1.97 0.68 6.39
CA GLY A 13 -2.94 1.75 6.25
C GLY A 13 -2.35 2.98 5.54
N LEU A 14 -1.13 3.38 5.92
CA LEU A 14 -0.43 4.48 5.26
C LEU A 14 -0.17 4.18 3.78
N LEU A 15 0.37 3.00 3.47
CA LEU A 15 0.64 2.58 2.09
C LEU A 15 -0.63 2.54 1.24
N PHE A 16 -1.75 2.11 1.82
CA PHE A 16 -3.03 2.09 1.14
C PHE A 16 -3.50 3.50 0.77
N ILE A 17 -3.38 4.47 1.69
CA ILE A 17 -3.70 5.87 1.41
C ILE A 17 -2.81 6.42 0.30
N PHE A 18 -1.50 6.18 0.36
CA PHE A 18 -0.58 6.61 -0.71
C PHE A 18 -0.94 5.99 -2.07
N SER A 19 -1.29 4.70 -2.10
CA SER A 19 -1.73 4.03 -3.32
C SER A 19 -3.02 4.64 -3.88
N LEU A 20 -4.01 4.93 -3.03
CA LEU A 20 -5.26 5.59 -3.45
C LEU A 20 -5.02 6.99 -4.00
N VAL A 21 -4.23 7.81 -3.32
CA VAL A 21 -3.94 9.19 -3.73
C VAL A 21 -3.15 9.20 -5.04
N SER A 22 -2.10 8.40 -5.15
CA SER A 22 -1.28 8.34 -6.37
C SER A 22 -2.04 7.75 -7.56
N GLY A 23 -2.85 6.71 -7.34
CA GLY A 23 -3.72 6.12 -8.35
C GLY A 23 -4.79 7.11 -8.82
N GLY A 24 -5.51 7.75 -7.89
CA GLY A 24 -6.53 8.75 -8.20
C GLY A 24 -5.96 9.97 -8.92
N ALA A 25 -4.79 10.46 -8.50
CA ALA A 25 -4.10 11.56 -9.18
C ALA A 25 -3.64 11.16 -10.59
N SER A 26 -3.11 9.95 -10.78
CA SER A 26 -2.72 9.47 -12.11
C SER A 26 -3.92 9.33 -13.06
N ALA A 27 -5.12 9.02 -12.55
CA ALA A 27 -6.31 8.81 -13.38
C ALA A 27 -6.83 10.11 -14.06
N ILE A 28 -6.51 11.27 -13.49
CA ILE A 28 -6.94 12.58 -14.02
C ILE A 28 -5.85 13.30 -14.82
N LEU A 29 -4.62 12.79 -14.82
CA LEU A 29 -3.50 13.37 -15.55
C LEU A 29 -3.49 12.88 -17.00
N LEU A 30 -3.18 13.79 -17.92
CA LEU A 30 -2.80 13.42 -19.28
C LEU A 30 -1.46 12.67 -19.24
N GLN A 31 -1.26 11.76 -20.21
CA GLN A 31 -0.02 11.01 -20.32
C GLN A 31 1.19 11.95 -20.42
N GLY A 32 2.18 11.71 -19.57
CA GLY A 32 3.38 12.53 -19.44
C GLY A 32 4.16 12.17 -18.18
N LEU A 33 5.28 12.84 -17.96
CA LEU A 33 6.22 12.50 -16.88
C LEU A 33 5.57 12.43 -15.49
N ALA A 34 4.64 13.35 -15.18
CA ALA A 34 3.93 13.35 -13.90
C ALA A 34 3.00 12.14 -13.75
N TYR A 35 2.32 11.73 -14.83
CA TYR A 35 1.52 10.51 -14.87
C TYR A 35 2.40 9.28 -14.60
N ASP A 36 3.53 9.15 -15.32
CA ASP A 36 4.42 8.00 -15.21
C ASP A 36 4.98 7.84 -13.79
N ILE A 37 5.41 8.96 -13.17
CA ILE A 37 5.91 8.96 -11.78
C ILE A 37 4.80 8.54 -10.81
N LEU A 38 3.61 9.15 -10.89
CA LEU A 38 2.51 8.82 -9.98
C LEU A 38 2.01 7.39 -10.17
N TYR A 39 1.95 6.92 -11.41
CA TYR A 39 1.56 5.56 -11.72
C TYR A 39 2.61 4.54 -11.24
N ALA A 40 3.90 4.87 -11.33
CA ALA A 40 4.96 4.06 -10.73
C ALA A 40 4.83 3.99 -9.20
N ILE A 41 4.59 5.12 -8.53
CA ILE A 41 4.35 5.17 -7.08
C ILE A 41 3.13 4.32 -6.70
N HIS A 42 2.02 4.45 -7.44
CA HIS A 42 0.82 3.65 -7.23
C HIS A 42 1.12 2.15 -7.33
N LYS A 43 1.85 1.72 -8.35
CA LYS A 43 2.25 0.31 -8.52
C LYS A 43 3.11 -0.19 -7.36
N VAL A 44 4.17 0.54 -7.01
CA VAL A 44 5.11 0.13 -5.96
C VAL A 44 4.41 0.03 -4.60
N THR A 45 3.62 1.06 -4.24
CA THR A 45 2.88 1.07 -2.97
C THR A 45 1.82 -0.03 -2.90
N SER A 46 1.15 -0.33 -4.02
CA SER A 46 0.19 -1.45 -4.09
C SER A 46 0.87 -2.81 -3.90
N VAL A 47 2.02 -3.04 -4.54
CA VAL A 47 2.77 -4.30 -4.39
C VAL A 47 3.24 -4.50 -2.94
N ILE A 48 3.85 -3.47 -2.34
CA ILE A 48 4.30 -3.53 -0.94
C ILE A 48 3.11 -3.76 0.00
N GLY A 49 1.99 -3.05 -0.23
CA GLY A 49 0.75 -3.23 0.52
C GLY A 49 0.23 -4.67 0.46
N SER A 50 0.21 -5.30 -0.72
CA SER A 50 -0.21 -6.70 -0.89
C SER A 50 0.70 -7.67 -0.14
N ILE A 51 2.03 -7.47 -0.18
CA ILE A 51 2.99 -8.30 0.55
C ILE A 51 2.73 -8.20 2.06
N LEU A 52 2.58 -6.99 2.58
CA LEU A 52 2.30 -6.77 3.99
C LEU A 52 0.95 -7.37 4.41
N PHE A 53 -0.07 -7.32 3.54
CA PHE A 53 -1.35 -7.96 3.80
C PHE A 53 -1.20 -9.49 3.95
N VAL A 54 -0.47 -10.15 3.06
CA VAL A 54 -0.20 -11.59 3.17
C VAL A 54 0.56 -11.92 4.45
N VAL A 55 1.57 -11.13 4.81
CA VAL A 55 2.35 -11.29 6.06
C VAL A 55 1.45 -11.11 7.28
N TYR A 56 0.59 -10.09 7.28
CA TYR A 56 -0.37 -9.84 8.37
C TYR A 56 -1.32 -11.02 8.56
N VAL A 57 -1.92 -11.50 7.47
CA VAL A 57 -2.83 -12.65 7.50
C VAL A 57 -2.11 -13.90 8.02
N TRP A 58 -0.88 -14.15 7.55
CA TRP A 58 -0.08 -15.27 8.02
C TRP A 58 0.21 -15.21 9.53
N ILE A 59 0.59 -14.04 10.04
CA ILE A 59 0.83 -13.84 11.48
C ILE A 59 -0.46 -14.14 12.26
N ARG A 60 -1.59 -13.60 11.82
CA ARG A 60 -2.89 -13.77 12.49
C ARG A 60 -3.30 -15.24 12.61
N PHE A 61 -3.06 -16.06 11.57
CA PHE A 61 -3.36 -17.50 11.58
C PHE A 61 -2.40 -18.37 12.41
N LYS A 62 -1.19 -17.88 12.72
CA LYS A 62 -0.22 -18.62 13.54
C LYS A 62 -0.36 -18.33 15.04
N GLU A 63 -1.07 -17.26 15.38
CA GLU A 63 -1.34 -16.85 16.76
C GLU A 63 -2.63 -17.47 17.32
N ASP A 64 -3.50 -17.98 16.44
CA ASP A 64 -4.62 -18.88 16.77
C ASP A 64 -4.16 -20.35 16.77
#